data_AF-A0A2W6BXV5-F1
#
_entry.id   AF-A0A2W6BXV5-F1
#
_cell.length_a   1.000
_cell.length_b   1.000
_cell.length_c   1.000
_cell.angle_alpha   90.00
_cell.angle_beta   90.00
_cell.angle_gamma   90.00
#
_symmetry.space_group_name_H-M   'P 1'
#
loop_
_entity.id
_entity.type
_entity.pdbx_description
1 polymer ?
#
loop_
_entity_poly.entity_id
_entity_poly.type
_entity_poly.pdbx_seq_one_letter_code
_entity_poly.pdbx_strand_id
1 'polypeptide(L)'
;MSSSEGKAGLAEELRRRRTALGWTLEQVAAQAQVSVGMLSLIETGKRRPSLRSWERIRGALGISEPLPEEAWQHQPREISDELVATLGACLVAVRQATLAELARTTGVPISDVRLGLRRLAEQLEPAGMQVLDDGSHVQLAPEQRFHDAVAGLVQPERLLRLTQDQAEVLAIVIMEGMATRRRIEEVRGAATLSIGPEGPVSLPRDSSETLALLLSRGLLCAERDEHAMGRPLVYRPTPPLLQLLGVETLEEARGRLAARGDSRSPTELSESKR
;
A
#
# COMPACT_ATOMS: atom_id res chain seq x y z
N MET A 1 0.61 -32.81 -12.61
CA MET A 1 -0.63 -33.59 -12.75
C MET A 1 -0.86 -34.32 -11.43
N SER A 2 -1.68 -33.82 -10.50
CA SER A 2 -2.18 -34.57 -9.31
C SER A 2 -2.87 -33.63 -8.31
N SER A 3 -4.08 -33.16 -8.64
CA SER A 3 -4.93 -32.40 -7.71
C SER A 3 -6.40 -32.47 -8.10
N SER A 4 -6.69 -32.59 -9.40
CA SER A 4 -8.01 -32.97 -9.92
C SER A 4 -8.29 -34.46 -9.70
N GLU A 5 -7.29 -35.33 -9.85
CA GLU A 5 -7.43 -36.79 -9.71
C GLU A 5 -7.85 -37.20 -8.29
N GLY A 6 -7.21 -36.65 -7.25
CA GLY A 6 -7.60 -36.93 -5.86
C GLY A 6 -8.97 -36.38 -5.48
N LYS A 7 -9.43 -35.27 -6.09
CA LYS A 7 -10.79 -34.73 -5.92
C LYS A 7 -11.83 -35.63 -6.57
N ALA A 8 -11.55 -36.10 -7.78
CA ALA A 8 -12.41 -37.01 -8.52
C ALA A 8 -12.53 -38.37 -7.80
N GLY A 9 -11.42 -38.88 -7.25
CA GLY A 9 -11.40 -40.16 -6.54
C GLY A 9 -12.34 -40.22 -5.33
N LEU A 10 -12.34 -39.20 -4.46
CA LEU A 10 -13.19 -39.19 -3.25
C LEU A 10 -14.68 -39.01 -3.58
N ALA A 11 -15.01 -38.13 -4.53
CA ALA A 11 -16.38 -37.89 -4.95
C ALA A 11 -16.99 -39.14 -5.64
N GLU A 12 -16.20 -39.79 -6.49
CA GLU A 12 -16.60 -41.00 -7.20
C GLU A 12 -16.73 -42.19 -6.24
N GLU A 13 -15.83 -42.33 -5.26
CA GLU A 13 -15.91 -43.43 -4.28
C GLU A 13 -17.13 -43.31 -3.36
N LEU A 14 -17.47 -42.08 -2.92
CA LEU A 14 -18.72 -41.85 -2.17
C LEU A 14 -19.95 -42.24 -2.98
N ARG A 15 -20.02 -41.81 -4.24
CA ARG A 15 -21.12 -42.14 -5.15
C ARG A 15 -21.20 -43.64 -5.41
N ARG A 16 -20.05 -44.29 -5.65
CA ARG A 16 -19.94 -45.73 -5.87
C ARG A 16 -20.45 -46.50 -4.64
N ARG A 17 -20.00 -46.12 -3.44
CA ARG A 17 -20.40 -46.77 -2.19
C ARG A 17 -21.89 -46.59 -1.89
N ARG A 18 -22.42 -45.38 -2.06
CA ARG A 18 -23.85 -45.11 -1.90
C ARG A 18 -24.69 -45.96 -2.88
N THR A 19 -24.26 -46.04 -4.14
CA THR A 19 -24.97 -46.80 -5.17
C THR A 19 -24.89 -48.30 -4.92
N ALA A 20 -23.75 -48.81 -4.43
CA ALA A 20 -23.59 -50.21 -4.04
C ALA A 20 -24.49 -50.62 -2.86
N LEU A 21 -24.79 -49.67 -1.96
CA LEU A 21 -25.75 -49.87 -0.87
C LEU A 21 -27.21 -49.64 -1.31
N GLY A 22 -27.45 -49.20 -2.54
CA GLY A 22 -28.79 -48.90 -3.06
C GLY A 22 -29.45 -47.66 -2.43
N TRP A 23 -28.66 -46.78 -1.79
CA TRP A 23 -29.20 -45.64 -1.05
C TRP A 23 -29.36 -44.39 -1.93
N THR A 24 -30.40 -43.63 -1.69
CA THR A 24 -30.58 -42.31 -2.31
C THR A 24 -29.74 -41.25 -1.60
N LEU A 25 -29.55 -40.09 -2.25
CA LEU A 25 -28.86 -38.95 -1.64
C LEU A 25 -29.59 -38.47 -0.38
N GLU A 26 -30.93 -38.51 -0.38
CA GLU A 26 -31.75 -38.13 0.78
C GLU A 26 -31.53 -39.07 1.97
N GLN A 27 -31.45 -40.37 1.71
CA GLN A 27 -31.25 -41.39 2.76
C GLN A 27 -29.88 -41.25 3.42
N VAL A 28 -28.81 -41.08 2.63
CA VAL A 28 -27.46 -40.84 3.17
C VAL A 28 -27.40 -39.51 3.90
N ALA A 29 -27.98 -38.44 3.35
CA ALA A 29 -27.98 -37.13 3.96
C ALA A 29 -28.70 -37.12 5.32
N ALA A 30 -29.86 -37.79 5.40
CA ALA A 30 -30.60 -37.96 6.64
C ALA A 30 -29.79 -38.73 7.69
N GLN A 31 -29.20 -39.88 7.29
CA GLN A 31 -28.40 -40.73 8.18
C GLN A 31 -27.12 -40.03 8.66
N ALA A 32 -26.46 -39.28 7.77
CA ALA A 32 -25.25 -38.51 8.08
C ALA A 32 -25.54 -37.15 8.75
N GLN A 33 -26.81 -36.77 8.91
CA GLN A 33 -27.21 -35.45 9.43
C GLN A 33 -26.55 -34.28 8.66
N VAL A 34 -26.49 -34.38 7.34
CA VAL A 34 -26.02 -33.34 6.41
C VAL A 34 -27.14 -32.97 5.44
N SER A 35 -27.03 -31.84 4.75
CA SER A 35 -28.04 -31.48 3.74
C SER A 35 -27.82 -32.23 2.43
N VAL A 36 -28.92 -32.60 1.75
CA VAL A 36 -28.90 -33.27 0.44
C VAL A 36 -28.12 -32.45 -0.60
N GLY A 37 -28.31 -31.12 -0.60
CA GLY A 37 -27.56 -30.22 -1.47
C GLY A 37 -26.06 -30.21 -1.18
N MET A 38 -25.65 -30.31 0.10
CA MET A 38 -24.24 -30.43 0.45
C MET A 38 -23.65 -31.76 -0.05
N LEU A 39 -24.36 -32.88 0.15
CA LEU A 39 -23.92 -34.20 -0.32
C LEU A 39 -23.81 -34.27 -1.85
N SER A 40 -24.76 -33.67 -2.57
CA SER A 40 -24.73 -33.57 -4.03
C SER A 40 -23.52 -32.77 -4.54
N LEU A 41 -23.20 -31.64 -3.90
CA LEU A 41 -22.00 -30.87 -4.23
C LEU A 41 -20.70 -31.63 -3.93
N ILE A 42 -20.71 -32.51 -2.93
CA ILE A 42 -19.59 -33.38 -2.60
C ILE A 42 -19.41 -34.48 -3.65
N GLU A 43 -20.46 -35.22 -4.00
CA GLU A 43 -20.41 -36.28 -5.01
C GLU A 43 -20.14 -35.77 -6.44
N THR A 44 -20.39 -34.50 -6.71
CA THR A 44 -20.05 -33.86 -7.99
C THR A 44 -18.65 -33.23 -7.98
N GLY A 45 -17.91 -33.34 -6.87
CA GLY A 45 -16.58 -32.75 -6.71
C GLY A 45 -16.57 -31.22 -6.61
N LYS A 46 -17.74 -30.57 -6.63
CA LYS A 46 -17.92 -29.11 -6.55
C LYS A 46 -17.62 -28.54 -5.16
N ARG A 47 -17.75 -29.34 -4.10
CA ARG A 47 -17.50 -28.94 -2.71
C ARG A 47 -16.79 -30.04 -1.95
N ARG A 48 -15.77 -29.70 -1.17
CA ARG A 48 -15.15 -30.65 -0.23
C ARG A 48 -15.90 -30.63 1.12
N PRO A 49 -16.18 -31.80 1.73
CA PRO A 49 -16.76 -31.87 3.06
C PRO A 49 -15.78 -31.32 4.11
N SER A 50 -16.30 -30.79 5.21
CA SER A 50 -15.49 -30.57 6.42
C SER A 50 -15.09 -31.90 7.06
N LEU A 51 -14.08 -31.94 7.92
CA LEU A 51 -13.68 -33.17 8.63
C LEU A 51 -14.86 -33.81 9.38
N ARG A 52 -15.66 -33.00 10.09
CA ARG A 52 -16.87 -33.47 10.79
C ARG A 52 -17.94 -34.00 9.83
N SER A 53 -18.17 -33.31 8.71
CA SER A 53 -19.15 -33.77 7.71
C SER A 53 -18.69 -35.07 7.06
N TRP A 54 -17.38 -35.21 6.83
CA TRP A 54 -16.77 -36.40 6.28
C TRP A 54 -16.90 -37.60 7.22
N GLU A 55 -16.59 -37.44 8.51
CA GLU A 55 -16.79 -38.49 9.53
C GLU A 55 -18.24 -38.98 9.57
N ARG A 56 -19.20 -38.05 9.53
CA ARG A 56 -20.62 -38.39 9.53
C ARG A 56 -21.06 -39.14 8.28
N ILE A 57 -20.62 -38.69 7.10
CA ILE A 57 -20.95 -39.33 5.82
C ILE A 57 -20.32 -40.73 5.76
N ARG A 58 -19.08 -40.89 6.23
CA ARG A 58 -18.41 -42.20 6.33
C ARG A 58 -19.12 -43.13 7.29
N GLY A 59 -19.52 -42.64 8.46
CA GLY A 59 -20.28 -43.40 9.44
C GLY A 59 -21.61 -43.89 8.86
N ALA A 60 -22.31 -43.03 8.11
CA ALA A 60 -23.55 -43.39 7.44
C ALA A 60 -23.34 -44.45 6.33
N LEU A 61 -22.26 -44.36 5.56
CA LEU A 61 -21.96 -45.28 4.45
C LEU A 61 -21.19 -46.55 4.87
N GLY A 62 -20.91 -46.73 6.16
CA GLY A 62 -20.14 -47.87 6.67
C GLY A 62 -18.71 -47.93 6.12
N ILE A 63 -18.10 -46.78 5.82
CA ILE A 63 -16.74 -46.69 5.29
C ILE A 63 -15.75 -46.65 6.46
N SER A 64 -15.27 -47.83 6.86
CA SER A 64 -14.27 -47.99 7.93
C SER A 64 -12.83 -47.87 7.42
N GLU A 65 -12.60 -47.97 6.12
CA GLU A 65 -11.27 -47.93 5.51
C GLU A 65 -10.63 -46.54 5.71
N PRO A 66 -9.40 -46.42 6.26
CA PRO A 66 -8.75 -45.14 6.41
C PRO A 66 -8.67 -44.45 5.05
N LEU A 67 -8.88 -43.13 5.05
CA LEU A 67 -8.65 -42.33 3.86
C LEU A 67 -7.26 -42.65 3.31
N PRO A 68 -7.05 -42.71 1.98
CA PRO A 68 -5.70 -42.52 1.46
C PRO A 68 -5.23 -41.18 2.03
N GLU A 69 -4.22 -41.21 2.92
CA GLU A 69 -3.75 -40.02 3.65
C GLU A 69 -3.48 -38.88 2.67
N GLU A 70 -3.04 -39.20 1.47
CA GLU A 70 -2.85 -38.33 0.29
C GLU A 70 -4.04 -37.39 -0.03
N ALA A 71 -5.29 -37.80 0.23
CA ALA A 71 -6.48 -37.01 -0.10
C ALA A 71 -6.79 -35.91 0.93
N TRP A 72 -6.29 -36.07 2.16
CA TRP A 72 -6.55 -35.19 3.32
C TRP A 72 -5.31 -34.64 4.00
N GLN A 73 -4.12 -35.16 3.66
CA GLN A 73 -2.87 -34.46 3.82
C GLN A 73 -3.10 -33.09 3.21
N HIS A 74 -3.04 -32.09 4.08
CA HIS A 74 -3.02 -30.72 3.65
C HIS A 74 -1.84 -30.64 2.72
N GLN A 75 -2.06 -30.67 1.41
CA GLN A 75 -1.07 -30.15 0.50
C GLN A 75 -0.90 -28.73 1.05
N PRO A 76 0.28 -28.39 1.64
CA PRO A 76 0.54 -27.01 2.01
C PRO A 76 0.12 -26.25 0.75
N ARG A 77 -0.80 -25.28 0.84
CA ARG A 77 -1.10 -24.50 -0.36
C ARG A 77 0.26 -23.98 -0.81
N GLU A 78 0.81 -24.57 -1.88
CA GLU A 78 2.15 -24.27 -2.33
C GLU A 78 2.04 -22.84 -2.83
N ILE A 79 2.36 -21.90 -1.94
CA ILE A 79 2.49 -20.52 -2.34
C ILE A 79 3.63 -20.52 -3.33
N SER A 80 3.28 -20.27 -4.59
CA SER A 80 4.26 -20.15 -5.67
C SER A 80 5.35 -19.16 -5.24
N ASP A 81 6.61 -19.49 -5.49
CA ASP A 81 7.73 -18.58 -5.26
C ASP A 81 7.53 -17.25 -6.01
N GLU A 82 6.83 -17.29 -7.15
CA GLU A 82 6.47 -16.11 -7.93
C GLU A 82 5.48 -15.19 -7.17
N LEU A 83 4.54 -15.76 -6.41
CA LEU A 83 3.64 -14.98 -5.57
C LEU A 83 4.41 -14.31 -4.44
N VAL A 84 5.33 -15.03 -3.78
CA VAL A 84 6.17 -14.48 -2.72
C VAL A 84 7.03 -13.33 -3.25
N ALA A 85 7.67 -13.53 -4.40
CA ALA A 85 8.48 -12.51 -5.07
C ALA A 85 7.65 -11.27 -5.44
N THR A 86 6.44 -11.49 -5.97
CA THR A 86 5.51 -10.39 -6.33
C THR A 86 5.11 -9.59 -5.09
N LEU A 87 4.75 -10.26 -3.99
CA LEU A 87 4.39 -9.60 -2.74
C LEU A 87 5.56 -8.78 -2.18
N GLY A 88 6.77 -9.33 -2.21
CA GLY A 88 7.99 -8.62 -1.82
C GLY A 88 8.22 -7.37 -2.68
N ALA A 89 8.16 -7.51 -4.01
CA ALA A 89 8.33 -6.39 -4.93
C ALA A 89 7.28 -5.29 -4.72
N CYS A 90 6.01 -5.67 -4.53
CA CYS A 90 4.95 -4.71 -4.22
C CYS A 90 5.26 -3.95 -2.93
N LEU A 91 5.54 -4.64 -1.83
CA LEU A 91 5.78 -3.99 -0.53
C LEU A 91 7.02 -3.10 -0.53
N VAL A 92 8.08 -3.48 -1.25
CA VAL A 92 9.25 -2.60 -1.44
C VAL A 92 8.88 -1.34 -2.20
N ALA A 93 8.09 -1.44 -3.27
CA ALA A 93 7.72 -0.30 -4.11
C ALA A 93 6.77 0.68 -3.41
N VAL A 94 5.69 0.17 -2.80
CA VAL A 94 4.64 1.01 -2.19
C VAL A 94 4.89 1.33 -0.73
N ARG A 95 5.87 0.67 -0.08
CA ARG A 95 6.20 0.70 1.35
C ARG A 95 5.13 0.11 2.27
N GLN A 96 3.86 0.34 2.00
CA GLN A 96 2.73 -0.19 2.78
C GLN A 96 1.56 -0.53 1.86
N ALA A 97 0.86 -1.63 2.13
CA ALA A 97 -0.31 -2.06 1.38
C ALA A 97 -1.31 -2.80 2.27
N THR A 98 -2.61 -2.71 1.97
CA THR A 98 -3.63 -3.53 2.61
C THR A 98 -3.64 -4.95 2.03
N LEU A 99 -4.10 -5.93 2.82
CA LEU A 99 -4.31 -7.30 2.32
C LEU A 99 -5.27 -7.36 1.11
N ALA A 100 -6.24 -6.46 1.08
CA ALA A 100 -7.21 -6.36 -0.01
C ALA A 100 -6.57 -5.82 -1.30
N GLU A 101 -5.67 -4.84 -1.21
CA GLU A 101 -4.89 -4.35 -2.36
C GLU A 101 -3.97 -5.43 -2.92
N LEU A 102 -3.22 -6.10 -2.04
CA LEU A 102 -2.33 -7.19 -2.43
C LEU A 102 -3.11 -8.31 -3.12
N ALA A 103 -4.27 -8.71 -2.58
CA ALA A 103 -5.14 -9.72 -3.19
C ALA A 103 -5.67 -9.29 -4.57
N ARG A 104 -6.07 -8.03 -4.74
CA ARG A 104 -6.53 -7.50 -6.04
C ARG A 104 -5.41 -7.49 -7.08
N THR A 105 -4.22 -7.06 -6.70
CA THR A 105 -3.06 -6.95 -7.62
C THR A 105 -2.55 -8.33 -8.03
N THR A 106 -2.49 -9.27 -7.10
CA THR A 106 -1.98 -10.63 -7.36
C THR A 106 -3.04 -11.57 -7.93
N GLY A 107 -4.32 -11.20 -7.86
CA GLY A 107 -5.44 -12.04 -8.31
C GLY A 107 -5.70 -13.28 -7.44
N VAL A 108 -5.05 -13.39 -6.27
CA VAL A 108 -5.20 -14.52 -5.34
C VAL A 108 -6.06 -14.15 -4.13
N PRO A 109 -6.73 -15.11 -3.47
CA PRO A 109 -7.53 -14.81 -2.29
C PRO A 109 -6.66 -14.33 -1.12
N ILE A 110 -7.24 -13.52 -0.22
CA ILE A 110 -6.56 -12.97 0.96
C ILE A 110 -5.90 -14.06 1.83
N SER A 111 -6.48 -15.26 1.90
CA SER A 111 -5.87 -16.38 2.62
C SER A 111 -4.51 -16.79 2.06
N ASP A 112 -4.34 -16.71 0.74
CA ASP A 112 -3.11 -17.11 0.05
C ASP A 112 -2.08 -15.99 0.12
N VAL A 113 -2.53 -14.73 0.05
CA VAL A 113 -1.68 -13.56 0.38
C VAL A 113 -1.10 -13.68 1.79
N ARG A 114 -1.93 -13.98 2.80
CA ARG A 114 -1.46 -14.14 4.18
C ARG A 114 -0.45 -15.27 4.34
N LEU A 115 -0.65 -16.38 3.63
CA LEU A 115 0.31 -17.48 3.64
C LEU A 115 1.61 -17.10 2.90
N GLY A 116 1.50 -16.36 1.78
CA GLY A 116 2.66 -15.85 1.04
C GLY A 116 3.47 -14.82 1.82
N LEU A 117 2.81 -13.95 2.60
CA LEU A 117 3.48 -13.00 3.49
C LEU A 117 4.23 -13.70 4.62
N ARG A 118 3.72 -14.81 5.16
CA ARG A 118 4.46 -15.63 6.14
C ARG A 118 5.72 -16.24 5.52
N ARG A 119 5.59 -16.84 4.33
CA ARG A 119 6.73 -17.38 3.59
C ARG A 119 7.75 -16.29 3.23
N LEU A 120 7.29 -15.10 2.87
CA LEU A 120 8.15 -13.93 2.64
C LEU A 120 8.92 -13.54 3.90
N ALA A 121 8.26 -13.49 5.05
CA ALA A 121 8.90 -13.18 6.33
C ALA A 121 10.01 -14.21 6.67
N GLU A 122 9.75 -15.50 6.48
CA GLU A 122 10.74 -16.56 6.66
C GLU A 122 11.95 -16.42 5.73
N GLN A 123 11.73 -16.02 4.46
CA GLN A 123 12.81 -15.79 3.50
C GLN A 123 13.65 -14.54 3.80
N LEU A 124 13.06 -13.57 4.50
CA LEU A 124 13.67 -12.28 4.81
C LEU A 124 14.38 -12.25 6.18
N GLU A 125 14.11 -13.21 7.06
CA GLU A 125 14.72 -13.32 8.40
C GLU A 125 16.26 -13.41 8.34
N PRO A 126 16.90 -14.18 7.43
CA PRO A 126 18.36 -14.19 7.29
C PRO A 126 18.94 -12.84 6.85
N ALA A 127 18.14 -12.00 6.20
CA ALA A 127 18.52 -10.65 5.78
C ALA A 127 18.24 -9.58 6.86
N GLY A 128 17.74 -9.98 8.04
CA GLY A 128 17.42 -9.06 9.14
C GLY A 128 16.17 -8.23 8.90
N MET A 129 15.26 -8.71 8.06
CA MET A 129 14.03 -8.03 7.65
C MET A 129 12.81 -8.81 8.14
N GLN A 130 11.75 -8.08 8.49
CA GLN A 130 10.49 -8.61 8.98
C GLN A 130 9.29 -8.00 8.24
N VAL A 131 8.19 -8.74 8.20
CA VAL A 131 6.89 -8.25 7.73
C VAL A 131 6.10 -7.78 8.94
N LEU A 132 5.71 -6.50 8.97
CA LEU A 132 4.82 -5.93 10.00
C LEU A 132 3.39 -5.85 9.48
N ASP A 133 2.43 -6.27 10.30
CA ASP A 133 0.98 -6.15 10.06
C ASP A 133 0.35 -5.46 11.26
N ASP A 134 -0.18 -4.25 11.07
CA ASP A 134 -0.85 -3.46 12.12
C ASP A 134 -2.36 -3.75 12.21
N GLY A 135 -2.85 -4.72 11.44
CA GLY A 135 -4.25 -5.09 11.30
C GLY A 135 -4.97 -4.36 10.15
N SER A 136 -4.40 -3.27 9.63
CA SER A 136 -4.91 -2.52 8.48
C SER A 136 -3.96 -2.60 7.29
N HIS A 137 -2.67 -2.44 7.53
CA HIS A 137 -1.61 -2.36 6.53
C HIS A 137 -0.47 -3.32 6.85
N VAL A 138 0.15 -3.80 5.76
CA VAL A 138 1.33 -4.66 5.77
C VAL A 138 2.50 -3.89 5.19
N GLN A 139 3.67 -3.98 5.81
CA GLN A 139 4.92 -3.36 5.36
C GLN A 139 6.15 -4.24 5.65
N LEU A 140 7.25 -3.96 4.96
CA LEU A 140 8.57 -4.53 5.27
C LEU A 140 9.35 -3.56 6.16
N ALA A 141 9.97 -4.08 7.21
CA ALA A 141 10.78 -3.31 8.12
C ALA A 141 12.05 -4.09 8.51
N PRO A 142 13.15 -3.42 8.87
CA PRO A 142 14.25 -4.10 9.54
C PRO A 142 13.78 -4.67 10.88
N GLU A 143 14.43 -5.74 11.32
CA GLU A 143 14.25 -6.25 12.68
C GLU A 143 14.78 -5.26 13.71
N GLN A 144 14.21 -5.32 14.92
CA GLN A 144 14.55 -4.41 16.01
C GLN A 144 16.04 -4.40 16.36
N ARG A 145 16.73 -5.55 16.23
CA ARG A 145 18.19 -5.67 16.45
C ARG A 145 19.04 -4.79 15.52
N PHE A 146 18.50 -4.36 14.38
CA PHE A 146 19.20 -3.50 13.41
C PHE A 146 18.72 -2.05 13.43
N HIS A 147 17.77 -1.69 14.30
CA HIS A 147 17.22 -0.32 14.33
C HIS A 147 18.27 0.76 14.53
N ASP A 148 19.26 0.56 15.41
CA ASP A 148 20.28 1.58 15.67
C ASP A 148 21.23 1.78 14.47
N ALA A 149 21.63 0.69 13.83
CA ALA A 149 22.45 0.71 12.62
C ALA A 149 21.70 1.34 11.44
N VAL A 150 20.41 1.01 11.31
CA VAL A 150 19.53 1.60 10.30
C VAL A 150 19.26 3.07 10.63
N ALA A 151 19.07 3.47 11.89
CA ALA A 151 18.83 4.86 12.29
C ALA A 151 20.01 5.79 11.94
N GLY A 152 21.25 5.28 11.92
CA GLY A 152 22.42 6.02 11.46
C GLY A 152 22.44 6.27 9.94
N LEU A 153 21.73 5.45 9.15
CA LEU A 153 21.63 5.53 7.69
C LEU A 153 20.30 6.09 7.21
N VAL A 154 19.23 5.89 7.97
CA VAL A 154 17.93 6.55 7.86
C VAL A 154 18.11 7.96 8.36
N GLN A 155 18.87 8.74 7.58
CA GLN A 155 18.40 10.09 7.30
C GLN A 155 16.96 9.94 6.81
N PRO A 156 16.01 10.80 7.20
CA PRO A 156 14.59 10.63 6.92
C PRO A 156 14.31 10.57 5.41
N GLU A 157 14.44 9.39 4.82
CA GLU A 157 14.23 9.10 3.40
C GLU A 157 12.73 8.96 3.16
N ARG A 158 12.08 10.12 3.24
CA ARG A 158 11.00 10.61 2.37
C ARG A 158 10.60 12.04 2.75
N LEU A 159 11.55 12.90 3.17
CA LEU A 159 11.41 14.27 2.71
C LEU A 159 11.58 14.21 1.20
N LEU A 160 10.48 14.42 0.46
CA LEU A 160 10.55 14.96 -0.89
C LEU A 160 11.70 15.98 -0.85
N ARG A 161 12.86 15.69 -1.45
CA ARG A 161 13.88 16.73 -1.64
C ARG A 161 13.28 17.65 -2.68
N LEU A 162 12.43 18.54 -2.21
CA LEU A 162 11.92 19.65 -2.96
C LEU A 162 13.15 20.33 -3.52
N THR A 163 13.22 20.44 -4.85
CA THR A 163 14.26 21.29 -5.43
C THR A 163 14.10 22.68 -4.84
N GLN A 164 15.17 23.47 -4.83
CA GLN A 164 15.10 24.83 -4.32
C GLN A 164 13.94 25.61 -4.98
N ASP A 165 13.75 25.43 -6.28
CA ASP A 165 12.62 25.97 -7.03
C ASP A 165 11.23 25.48 -6.55
N GLN A 166 11.08 24.20 -6.21
CA GLN A 166 9.84 23.68 -5.63
C GLN A 166 9.58 24.24 -4.22
N ALA A 167 10.62 24.34 -3.40
CA ALA A 167 10.53 24.90 -2.06
C ALA A 167 10.17 26.40 -2.09
N GLU A 168 10.74 27.16 -3.03
CA GLU A 168 10.41 28.58 -3.25
C GLU A 168 8.92 28.76 -3.60
N VAL A 169 8.42 28.00 -4.59
CA VAL A 169 7.00 28.07 -5.01
C VAL A 169 6.08 27.72 -3.85
N LEU A 170 6.38 26.64 -3.11
CA LEU A 170 5.59 26.25 -1.95
C LEU A 170 5.63 27.29 -0.84
N ALA A 171 6.79 27.88 -0.54
CA ALA A 171 6.91 28.92 0.47
C ALA A 171 6.04 30.14 0.12
N ILE A 172 6.03 30.57 -1.14
CA ILE A 172 5.19 31.70 -1.60
C ILE A 172 3.71 31.37 -1.43
N VAL A 173 3.28 30.19 -1.86
CA VAL A 173 1.86 29.79 -1.76
C VAL A 173 1.43 29.61 -0.29
N ILE A 174 2.31 29.12 0.59
CA ILE A 174 2.04 29.00 2.03
C ILE A 174 1.92 30.39 2.67
N MET A 175 2.86 31.30 2.38
CA MET A 175 2.85 32.66 2.94
C MET A 175 1.61 33.45 2.48
N GLU A 176 1.29 33.43 1.19
CA GLU A 176 0.11 34.11 0.63
C GLU A 176 -1.19 33.35 0.96
N GLY A 177 -1.13 32.06 1.28
CA GLY A 177 -2.28 31.16 1.51
C GLY A 177 -3.04 30.75 0.25
N MET A 178 -3.11 31.63 -0.74
CA MET A 178 -3.57 31.34 -2.09
C MET A 178 -2.90 32.29 -3.07
N ALA A 179 -2.40 31.79 -4.20
CA ALA A 179 -1.69 32.62 -5.17
C ALA A 179 -1.97 32.19 -6.62
N THR A 180 -2.02 33.15 -7.54
CA THR A 180 -2.06 32.85 -8.98
C THR A 180 -0.66 32.56 -9.51
N ARG A 181 -0.54 31.86 -10.64
CA ARG A 181 0.77 31.62 -11.29
C ARG A 181 1.54 32.93 -11.47
N ARG A 182 0.89 33.95 -12.03
CA ARG A 182 1.49 35.27 -12.25
C ARG A 182 2.06 35.86 -10.96
N ARG A 183 1.29 35.81 -9.86
CA ARG A 183 1.72 36.32 -8.56
C ARG A 183 2.95 35.55 -8.04
N ILE A 184 2.96 34.23 -8.20
CA ILE A 184 4.11 33.40 -7.78
C ILE A 184 5.36 33.81 -8.56
N GLU A 185 5.25 33.96 -9.88
CA GLU A 185 6.38 34.34 -10.75
C GLU A 185 6.89 35.76 -10.45
N GLU A 186 5.98 36.71 -10.16
CA GLU A 186 6.34 38.07 -9.72
C GLU A 186 7.12 38.06 -8.41
N VAL A 187 6.67 37.31 -7.39
CA VAL A 187 7.34 37.22 -6.09
C VAL A 187 8.69 36.50 -6.21
N ARG A 188 8.77 35.43 -7.01
CA ARG A 188 10.04 34.74 -7.30
C ARG A 188 11.03 35.63 -8.04
N GLY A 189 10.56 36.41 -9.02
CA GLY A 189 11.40 37.35 -9.79
C GLY A 189 11.88 38.54 -8.96
N ALA A 190 11.10 38.99 -7.98
CA ALA A 190 11.51 40.03 -7.03
C ALA A 190 12.61 39.58 -6.05
N ALA A 191 12.69 38.27 -5.74
CA ALA A 191 13.74 37.73 -4.89
C ALA A 191 15.11 37.61 -5.60
N THR A 192 15.15 37.68 -6.93
CA THR A 192 16.37 37.58 -7.76
C THR A 192 16.57 38.86 -8.56
N LEU A 193 16.48 40.01 -7.89
CA LEU A 193 16.83 41.29 -8.49
C LEU A 193 18.33 41.34 -8.76
N SER A 194 18.72 41.22 -10.02
CA SER A 194 20.05 41.60 -10.48
C SER A 194 20.04 43.10 -10.82
N ILE A 195 21.00 43.84 -10.26
CA ILE A 195 21.18 45.26 -10.56
C ILE A 195 21.87 45.35 -11.92
N GLY A 196 21.10 45.67 -12.95
CA GLY A 196 21.63 46.05 -14.27
C GLY A 196 21.97 47.55 -14.33
N PRO A 197 22.66 48.00 -15.39
CA PRO A 197 23.02 49.42 -15.56
C PRO A 197 21.80 50.36 -15.69
N GLU A 198 20.62 49.82 -15.98
CA GLU A 198 19.35 50.55 -16.15
C GLU A 198 18.41 50.42 -14.92
N GLY A 199 18.89 49.86 -13.81
CA GLY A 199 18.12 49.62 -12.59
C GLY A 199 17.71 48.15 -12.36
N PRO A 200 16.84 47.87 -11.38
CA PRO A 200 16.40 46.52 -11.04
C PRO A 200 15.62 45.88 -12.20
N VAL A 201 16.13 44.77 -12.74
CA VAL A 201 15.42 43.96 -13.76
C VAL A 201 15.00 42.63 -13.13
N SER A 202 13.69 42.41 -12.97
CA SER A 202 13.14 41.11 -12.61
C SER A 202 13.13 40.19 -13.83
N LEU A 203 13.87 39.08 -13.77
CA LEU A 203 13.81 38.05 -14.81
C LEU A 203 12.47 37.29 -14.71
N PRO A 204 11.71 37.10 -15.81
CA PRO A 204 10.54 36.24 -15.81
C PRO A 204 10.96 34.80 -15.49
N ARG A 205 10.42 34.23 -14.42
CA ARG A 205 10.76 32.86 -13.99
C ARG A 205 9.55 31.97 -14.23
N ASP A 206 9.56 31.18 -15.31
CA ASP A 206 8.46 30.27 -15.62
C ASP A 206 8.29 29.23 -14.51
N SER A 207 7.12 29.24 -13.87
CA SER A 207 6.79 28.30 -12.79
C SER A 207 5.82 27.20 -13.25
N SER A 208 5.51 27.11 -14.55
CA SER A 208 4.48 26.21 -15.10
C SER A 208 4.78 24.74 -14.84
N GLU A 209 5.99 24.27 -15.15
CA GLU A 209 6.38 22.86 -14.93
C GLU A 209 6.43 22.51 -13.44
N THR A 210 6.95 23.42 -12.62
CA THR A 210 7.02 23.23 -11.16
C THR A 210 5.62 23.15 -10.56
N LEU A 211 4.70 24.03 -10.97
CA LEU A 211 3.31 24.01 -10.52
C LEU A 211 2.58 22.74 -10.97
N ALA A 212 2.76 22.31 -12.23
CA ALA A 212 2.18 21.07 -12.73
C ALA A 212 2.63 19.85 -11.92
N LEU A 213 3.91 19.82 -11.53
CA LEU A 213 4.49 18.77 -10.71
C LEU A 213 3.99 18.80 -9.25
N LEU A 214 3.83 19.98 -8.66
CA LEU A 214 3.28 20.12 -7.30
C LEU A 214 1.79 19.75 -7.24
N LEU A 215 1.04 20.04 -8.31
CA LEU A 215 -0.34 19.59 -8.48
C LEU A 215 -0.44 18.06 -8.63
N SER A 216 0.40 17.45 -9.48
CA SER A 216 0.37 15.99 -9.71
C SER A 216 0.75 15.20 -8.46
N ARG A 217 1.55 15.79 -7.57
CA ARG A 217 1.90 15.24 -6.25
C ARG A 217 0.85 15.51 -5.16
N GLY A 218 -0.18 16.29 -5.47
CA GLY A 218 -1.24 16.66 -4.51
C GLY A 218 -0.77 17.58 -3.39
N LEU A 219 0.37 18.27 -3.53
CA LEU A 219 0.87 19.25 -2.55
C LEU A 219 0.17 20.61 -2.69
N LEU A 220 -0.29 20.91 -3.89
CA LEU A 220 -1.12 22.07 -4.20
C LEU A 220 -2.42 21.59 -4.86
N CYS A 221 -3.50 22.34 -4.71
CA CYS A 221 -4.68 22.25 -5.58
C CYS A 221 -4.82 23.56 -6.38
N ALA A 222 -5.45 23.47 -7.55
CA ALA A 222 -5.73 24.63 -8.40
C ALA A 222 -7.24 24.77 -8.60
N GLU A 223 -7.77 25.92 -8.22
CA GLU A 223 -9.18 26.29 -8.39
C GLU A 223 -9.26 27.50 -9.31
N ARG A 224 -10.29 27.56 -10.17
CA ARG A 224 -10.53 28.77 -10.98
C ARG A 224 -11.22 29.80 -10.11
N ASP A 225 -10.65 31.00 -10.06
CA ASP A 225 -11.36 32.11 -9.44
C ASP A 225 -12.41 32.65 -10.41
N GLU A 226 -13.68 32.32 -10.15
CA GLU A 226 -14.79 32.76 -11.00
C GLU A 226 -15.09 34.26 -10.90
N HIS A 227 -14.61 34.91 -9.85
CA HIS A 227 -14.90 36.32 -9.54
C HIS A 227 -13.82 37.26 -10.09
N ALA A 228 -12.63 36.75 -10.40
CA ALA A 228 -11.54 37.53 -10.97
C ALA A 228 -11.61 37.61 -12.50
N MET A 229 -11.26 38.78 -13.04
CA MET A 229 -11.12 39.03 -14.49
C MET A 229 -10.21 37.98 -15.13
N GLY A 230 -10.71 37.28 -16.15
CA GLY A 230 -9.95 36.25 -16.89
C GLY A 230 -9.94 34.86 -16.25
N ARG A 231 -10.64 34.65 -15.13
CA ARG A 231 -10.79 33.36 -14.42
C ARG A 231 -9.48 32.57 -14.26
N PRO A 232 -8.44 33.19 -13.66
CA PRO A 232 -7.13 32.57 -13.49
C PRO A 232 -7.20 31.35 -12.55
N LEU A 233 -6.23 30.46 -12.69
CA LEU A 233 -6.01 29.38 -11.73
C LEU A 233 -5.34 29.96 -10.47
N VAL A 234 -5.94 29.70 -9.33
CA VAL A 234 -5.46 30.02 -7.99
C VAL A 234 -5.00 28.73 -7.32
N TYR A 235 -3.76 28.74 -6.85
CA TYR A 235 -3.12 27.61 -6.20
C TYR A 235 -3.24 27.74 -4.68
N ARG A 236 -3.60 26.64 -4.00
CA ARG A 236 -3.76 26.58 -2.53
C ARG A 236 -2.99 25.40 -1.92
N PRO A 237 -2.46 25.54 -0.69
CA PRO A 237 -1.91 24.43 0.09
C PRO A 237 -2.95 23.34 0.34
N THR A 238 -2.54 22.07 0.29
CA THR A 238 -3.41 20.93 0.57
C THR A 238 -3.08 20.31 1.94
N PRO A 239 -4.00 19.52 2.53
CA PRO A 239 -3.71 18.79 3.77
C PRO A 239 -2.47 17.88 3.70
N PRO A 240 -2.20 17.14 2.59
CA PRO A 240 -0.95 16.40 2.43
C PRO A 240 0.33 17.25 2.55
N LEU A 241 0.31 18.51 2.11
CA LEU A 241 1.45 19.43 2.27
C LEU A 241 1.66 19.81 3.74
N LEU A 242 0.59 20.04 4.50
CA LEU A 242 0.70 20.34 5.94
C LEU A 242 1.24 19.13 6.72
N GLN A 243 0.77 17.93 6.39
CA GLN A 243 1.30 16.68 6.95
C GLN A 243 2.79 16.50 6.66
N LEU A 244 3.24 16.81 5.43
CA LEU A 244 4.65 16.77 5.06
C LEU A 244 5.50 17.75 5.90
N LEU A 245 4.95 18.91 6.26
CA LEU A 245 5.61 19.93 7.06
C LEU A 245 5.55 19.64 8.58
N GLY A 246 4.78 18.63 9.00
CA GLY A 246 4.57 18.31 10.41
C GLY A 246 3.90 19.44 11.18
N VAL A 247 2.89 20.06 10.57
CA VAL A 247 2.07 21.16 11.13
C VAL A 247 0.60 20.84 10.96
N GLU A 248 -0.22 21.26 11.91
CA GLU A 248 -1.66 20.99 11.89
C GLU A 248 -2.44 22.07 11.15
N THR A 249 -1.89 23.29 11.06
CA THR A 249 -2.55 24.45 10.47
C THR A 249 -1.65 25.21 9.50
N LEU A 250 -2.28 25.94 8.57
CA LEU A 250 -1.57 26.81 7.63
C LEU A 250 -0.87 27.98 8.35
N GLU A 251 -1.49 28.53 9.38
CA GLU A 251 -0.95 29.58 10.25
C GLU A 251 0.34 29.12 10.94
N GLU A 252 0.37 27.90 11.46
CA GLU A 252 1.59 27.32 12.04
C GLU A 252 2.69 27.15 10.99
N ALA A 253 2.33 26.69 9.78
CA ALA A 253 3.27 26.60 8.66
C ALA A 253 3.88 27.96 8.30
N ARG A 254 3.07 29.01 8.22
CA ARG A 254 3.51 30.40 7.99
C ARG A 254 4.44 30.88 9.10
N GLY A 255 4.09 30.64 10.36
CA GLY A 255 4.92 31.00 11.52
C GLY A 255 6.32 30.38 11.47
N ARG A 256 6.42 29.09 11.13
CA ARG A 256 7.72 28.40 10.97
C ARG A 256 8.55 28.94 9.81
N LEU A 257 7.92 29.32 8.69
CA LEU A 257 8.62 29.90 7.54
C LEU A 257 9.09 31.33 7.82
N ALA A 258 8.27 32.15 8.48
CA ALA A 258 8.63 33.50 8.90
C ALA A 258 9.83 33.50 9.87
N ALA A 259 9.83 32.59 10.86
CA ALA A 259 10.93 32.45 11.82
C ALA A 259 12.27 32.05 11.16
N ARG A 260 12.23 31.29 10.05
CA ARG A 260 13.43 30.97 9.26
C ARG A 260 13.93 32.15 8.41
N GLY A 261 13.03 33.04 7.99
CA GLY A 261 13.36 34.24 7.22
C GLY A 261 14.22 35.25 8.00
N ASP A 262 13.91 35.46 9.28
CA ASP A 262 14.63 36.42 10.14
C ASP A 262 16.07 36.00 10.48
N SER A 263 16.34 34.69 10.52
CA SER A 263 17.68 34.15 10.78
C SER A 263 18.69 34.37 9.64
N ARG A 264 18.26 34.92 8.49
CA ARG A 264 19.13 35.32 7.37
C ARG A 264 19.41 36.83 7.37
N SER A 265 19.67 37.41 8.54
CA SER A 265 20.25 38.75 8.66
C SER A 265 21.79 38.66 8.56
N PRO A 266 22.46 39.48 7.72
CA PRO A 266 23.90 39.39 7.49
C PRO A 266 24.66 40.08 8.64
N THR A 267 25.17 39.32 9.61
CA THR A 267 26.05 39.92 10.66
C THR A 267 27.12 38.98 11.22
N GLU A 268 27.68 38.09 10.40
CA GLU A 268 28.94 37.42 10.76
C GLU A 268 29.97 37.53 9.63
N LEU A 269 30.35 38.78 9.34
CA LEU A 269 31.52 39.12 8.53
C LEU A 269 32.22 40.34 9.14
N SER A 270 32.50 40.27 10.45
CA SER A 270 33.53 41.09 11.07
C SER A 270 33.96 40.42 12.38
N GLU A 271 35.27 40.29 12.55
CA GLU A 271 35.97 39.76 13.73
C GLU A 271 36.00 38.22 13.77
N SER A 272 37.13 37.54 13.59
CA SER A 272 38.43 37.82 14.17
C SER A 272 39.55 37.38 13.23
N LYS A 273 40.21 38.38 12.64
CA LYS A 273 41.61 38.31 12.26
C LYS A 273 42.35 38.96 13.44
N ARG A 274 42.94 38.15 14.32
CA ARG A 274 44.08 38.51 15.17
C ARG A 274 44.81 37.25 15.60
#